data_AF-A0A2G2ZAP2-F1
#
_entry.id   AF-A0A2G2ZAP2-F1
#
_cell.length_a   1.000
_cell.length_b   1.000
_cell.length_c   1.000
_cell.angle_alpha   90.00
_cell.angle_beta   90.00
_cell.angle_gamma   90.00
#
_symmetry.space_group_name_H-M   'P 1'
#
loop_
_entity.id
_entity.type
_entity.pdbx_description
1 polymer ?
#
loop_
_entity_poly.entity_id
_entity_poly.type
_entity_poly.pdbx_seq_one_letter_code
_entity_poly.pdbx_strand_id
1 'polypeptide(L)'
;MFSPAGNPHSFFHPNVDAIVSCFQNPDMQLSQIDCLAVAYNRNEVKKLQNELEELDIKKDIAIARIKHLDKMAETRQKSWWESIEQLSADEVTDFEAWLNATSSKMRQHLNQLENGASTSLG
;
A
#
# COMPACT_ATOMS: atom_id res chain seq x y z
N MET A 1 9.39 20.66 44.13
CA MET A 1 10.85 20.83 44.06
C MET A 1 11.17 21.39 42.68
N PHE A 2 11.80 22.56 42.60
CA PHE A 2 12.22 23.21 41.34
C PHE A 2 13.70 22.93 41.09
N SER A 3 14.16 22.98 39.84
CA SER A 3 15.61 22.95 39.58
C SER A 3 16.28 24.22 40.15
N PRO A 4 17.61 24.27 40.28
CA PRO A 4 18.33 25.47 40.69
C PRO A 4 18.04 26.72 39.83
N ALA A 5 17.51 26.54 38.60
CA ALA A 5 17.12 27.60 37.68
C ALA A 5 15.61 27.92 37.68
N GLY A 6 14.81 27.31 38.57
CA GLY A 6 13.42 27.72 38.83
C GLY A 6 12.36 27.23 37.83
N ASN A 7 12.70 26.41 36.84
CA ASN A 7 11.74 25.95 35.84
C ASN A 7 10.89 24.74 36.33
N PRO A 8 9.54 24.77 36.17
CA PRO A 8 8.64 23.77 36.75
C PRO A 8 8.70 22.35 36.15
N HIS A 9 9.43 22.11 35.06
CA HIS A 9 9.44 20.82 34.35
C HIS A 9 10.83 20.37 33.87
N SER A 10 11.81 20.37 34.78
CA SER A 10 13.09 19.70 34.53
C SER A 10 13.07 18.34 35.19
N PHE A 11 12.50 17.33 34.53
CA PHE A 11 12.80 15.94 34.90
C PHE A 11 14.31 15.75 34.75
N PHE A 12 14.94 15.20 35.78
CA PHE A 12 16.37 14.93 35.82
C PHE A 12 16.80 14.21 34.53
N HIS A 13 17.60 14.88 33.71
CA HIS A 13 18.32 14.23 32.62
C HIS A 13 19.61 13.67 33.23
N PRO A 14 19.73 12.35 33.43
CA PRO A 14 20.96 11.78 33.95
C PRO A 14 22.11 12.14 33.01
N ASN A 15 23.20 12.67 33.58
CA ASN A 15 24.42 12.98 32.85
C ASN A 15 24.94 11.70 32.17
N VAL A 16 25.48 11.82 30.96
CA VAL A 16 26.14 10.72 30.23
C VAL A 16 27.20 10.03 31.11
N ASP A 17 27.96 10.79 31.90
CA ASP A 17 28.96 10.20 32.83
C ASP A 17 28.32 9.33 33.91
N ALA A 18 27.14 9.71 34.41
CA ALA A 18 26.40 8.93 35.40
C ALA A 18 25.88 7.63 34.79
N ILE A 19 25.43 7.68 33.52
CA ILE A 19 25.01 6.49 32.77
C ILE A 19 26.21 5.56 32.56
N VAL A 20 27.35 6.08 32.09
CA VAL A 20 28.58 5.31 31.83
C VAL A 20 29.13 4.69 33.12
N SER A 21 29.13 5.43 34.23
CA SER A 21 29.59 4.94 35.53
C SER A 21 28.75 3.75 36.04
N CYS A 22 27.43 3.76 35.83
CA CYS A 22 26.57 2.62 36.18
C CYS A 22 26.89 1.36 35.36
N PHE A 23 27.29 1.50 34.09
CA PHE A 23 27.70 0.35 33.27
C PHE A 23 29.08 -0.20 33.65
N GLN A 24 29.99 0.67 34.09
CA GLN A 24 31.34 0.29 34.48
C GLN A 24 31.41 -0.30 35.89
N ASN A 25 30.40 -0.07 36.73
CA ASN A 25 30.39 -0.48 38.13
C ASN A 25 29.10 -1.25 38.47
N PRO A 26 29.00 -2.54 38.09
CA PRO A 26 27.77 -3.34 38.23
C PRO A 26 27.37 -3.57 39.69
N ASP A 27 28.28 -3.38 40.64
CA ASP A 27 28.05 -3.50 42.09
C ASP A 27 27.65 -2.17 42.74
N MET A 28 27.47 -1.10 41.95
CA MET A 28 26.98 0.18 42.43
C MET A 28 25.58 -0.03 43.05
N GLN A 29 25.46 0.21 44.36
CA GLN A 29 24.20 0.09 45.08
C GLN A 29 23.22 1.17 44.59
N LEU A 30 22.43 0.80 43.59
CA LEU A 30 21.30 1.57 43.12
C LEU A 30 20.23 1.61 44.21
N SER A 31 19.55 2.75 44.33
CA SER A 31 18.38 2.79 45.22
C SER A 31 17.34 1.78 44.73
N GLN A 32 16.47 1.31 45.62
CA GLN A 32 15.42 0.35 45.24
C GLN A 32 14.55 0.87 44.07
N ILE A 33 14.38 2.18 43.97
CA ILE A 33 13.65 2.87 42.90
C ILE A 33 14.43 2.77 41.57
N ASP A 34 15.75 2.97 41.60
CA ASP A 34 16.60 2.88 40.41
C ASP A 34 16.67 1.43 39.88
N CYS A 35 16.74 0.43 40.76
CA CYS A 35 16.68 -0.99 40.37
C CYS A 35 15.35 -1.33 39.67
N LEU A 36 14.23 -0.81 40.18
CA LEU A 36 12.91 -1.00 39.58
C LEU A 36 12.82 -0.32 38.20
N ALA A 37 13.35 0.90 38.07
CA ALA A 37 13.39 1.62 36.81
C ALA A 37 14.23 0.88 35.75
N VAL A 38 15.40 0.34 36.13
CA VAL A 38 16.24 -0.46 35.23
C VAL A 38 15.53 -1.74 34.80
N ALA A 39 14.89 -2.46 35.72
CA ALA A 39 14.15 -3.68 35.40
C ALA A 39 12.95 -3.41 34.47
N TYR A 40 12.20 -2.34 34.73
CA TYR A 40 11.10 -1.89 33.90
C TYR A 40 11.58 -1.56 32.48
N ASN A 41 12.60 -0.70 32.34
CA ASN A 41 13.15 -0.32 31.05
C ASN A 41 13.68 -1.54 30.27
N ARG A 42 14.31 -2.49 30.96
CA ARG A 42 14.78 -3.74 30.32
C ARG A 42 13.63 -4.59 29.78
N ASN A 43 12.50 -4.64 30.46
CA ASN A 43 11.32 -5.35 29.98
C ASN A 43 10.69 -4.63 28.79
N GLU A 44 10.60 -3.30 28.82
CA GLU A 44 10.11 -2.51 27.69
C GLU A 44 10.98 -2.69 26.44
N VAL A 45 12.32 -2.67 26.59
CA VAL A 45 13.24 -2.93 25.47
C VAL A 45 13.01 -4.32 24.86
N LYS A 46 12.86 -5.36 25.71
CA LYS A 46 12.57 -6.72 25.21
C LYS A 46 11.23 -6.80 24.48
N LYS A 47 10.20 -6.13 25.02
CA LYS A 47 8.88 -6.06 24.39
C LYS A 47 8.97 -5.40 23.01
N LEU A 48 9.61 -4.23 22.93
CA LEU A 48 9.80 -3.52 21.67
C LEU A 48 10.62 -4.33 20.67
N GLN A 49 11.61 -5.08 21.13
CA GLN A 49 12.40 -5.96 20.28
C GLN A 49 11.56 -7.08 19.66
N ASN A 50 10.69 -7.71 20.46
CA ASN A 50 9.75 -8.72 19.95
C ASN A 50 8.75 -8.11 18.96
N GLU A 51 8.20 -6.93 19.27
CA GLU A 51 7.29 -6.21 18.36
C GLU A 51 7.96 -5.86 17.03
N LEU A 52 9.25 -5.46 17.07
CA LEU A 52 10.02 -5.18 15.87
C LEU A 52 10.23 -6.43 15.01
N GLU A 53 10.56 -7.57 15.62
CA GLU A 53 10.72 -8.84 14.91
C GLU A 53 9.41 -9.29 14.25
N GLU A 54 8.27 -9.17 14.96
CA GLU A 54 6.96 -9.46 14.36
C GLU A 54 6.63 -8.56 13.17
N LEU A 55 6.95 -7.27 13.25
CA LEU A 55 6.74 -6.33 12.16
C LEU A 55 7.62 -6.66 10.95
N ASP A 56 8.86 -7.08 11.18
CA ASP A 56 9.78 -7.47 10.10
C ASP A 56 9.25 -8.70 9.36
N ILE A 57 8.77 -9.71 10.08
CA ILE A 57 8.12 -10.89 9.50
C ILE A 57 6.89 -10.49 8.67
N LYS A 58 6.03 -9.61 9.21
CA LYS A 58 4.82 -9.14 8.49
C LYS A 58 5.19 -8.37 7.22
N LYS A 59 6.23 -7.54 7.28
CA LYS A 59 6.76 -6.79 6.12
C LYS A 59 7.23 -7.76 5.04
N ASP A 60 8.01 -8.78 5.40
CA ASP A 60 8.53 -9.75 4.44
C ASP A 60 7.41 -10.57 3.78
N ILE A 61 6.39 -10.98 4.54
CA ILE A 61 5.19 -11.63 4.01
C ILE A 61 4.46 -10.70 3.02
N ALA A 62 4.29 -9.43 3.37
CA ALA A 62 3.63 -8.45 2.51
C ALA A 62 4.41 -8.24 1.20
N ILE A 63 5.73 -8.12 1.27
CA ILE A 63 6.61 -8.00 0.09
C ILE A 63 6.48 -9.25 -0.80
N ALA A 64 6.51 -10.45 -0.22
CA ALA A 64 6.36 -11.69 -0.96
C ALA A 64 4.98 -11.77 -1.65
N ARG A 65 3.93 -11.33 -0.97
CA ARG A 65 2.56 -11.30 -1.51
C ARG A 65 2.44 -10.31 -2.67
N ILE A 66 3.00 -9.10 -2.55
CA ILE A 66 3.00 -8.10 -3.61
C ILE A 66 3.71 -8.67 -4.85
N LYS A 67 4.93 -9.19 -4.69
CA LYS A 67 5.68 -9.81 -5.79
C LYS A 67 4.90 -10.94 -6.48
N HIS A 68 4.19 -11.74 -5.71
CA HIS A 68 3.34 -12.81 -6.26
C HIS A 68 2.17 -12.25 -7.07
N LEU A 69 1.49 -11.23 -6.55
CA LEU A 69 0.38 -10.57 -7.25
C LEU A 69 0.85 -9.86 -8.52
N ASP A 70 1.99 -9.18 -8.49
CA ASP A 70 2.57 -8.53 -9.67
C ASP A 70 2.88 -9.56 -10.76
N LYS A 71 3.51 -10.68 -10.39
CA LYS A 71 3.78 -11.78 -11.33
C LYS A 71 2.49 -12.37 -11.90
N MET A 72 1.45 -12.53 -11.08
CA MET A 72 0.13 -12.96 -11.57
C MET A 72 -0.48 -11.93 -12.52
N ALA A 73 -0.33 -10.63 -12.24
CA ALA A 73 -0.84 -9.56 -13.09
C ALA A 73 -0.09 -9.46 -14.43
N GLU A 74 1.21 -9.76 -14.47
CA GLU A 74 2.01 -9.82 -15.70
C GLU A 74 1.68 -11.06 -16.55
N THR A 75 1.43 -12.20 -15.92
CA THR A 75 1.20 -13.48 -16.61
C THR A 75 -0.27 -13.77 -16.91
N ARG A 76 -1.20 -12.97 -16.38
CA ARG A 76 -2.63 -13.17 -16.66
C ARG A 76 -2.96 -12.83 -18.11
N GLN A 77 -3.94 -13.54 -18.61
CA GLN A 77 -4.60 -13.14 -19.84
C GLN A 77 -5.31 -11.81 -19.62
N LYS A 78 -5.02 -10.82 -20.48
CA LYS A 78 -5.69 -9.53 -20.46
C LYS A 78 -7.17 -9.71 -20.76
N SER A 79 -8.00 -8.96 -20.05
CA SER A 79 -9.44 -8.90 -20.35
C SER A 79 -9.65 -8.19 -21.69
N TRP A 80 -10.80 -8.43 -22.32
CA TRP A 80 -11.15 -7.77 -23.57
C TRP A 80 -11.11 -6.25 -23.45
N TRP A 81 -11.60 -5.69 -22.33
CA TRP A 81 -11.57 -4.25 -22.05
C TRP A 81 -10.16 -3.66 -22.02
N GLU A 82 -9.20 -4.35 -21.40
CA GLU A 82 -7.79 -3.92 -21.31
C GLU A 82 -7.05 -4.02 -22.65
N SER A 83 -7.58 -4.83 -23.57
CA SER A 83 -7.04 -4.95 -24.93
C SER A 83 -7.56 -3.80 -25.81
N ILE A 84 -8.80 -3.34 -25.58
CA ILE A 84 -9.37 -2.17 -26.27
C ILE A 84 -8.61 -0.90 -25.89
N GLU A 85 -8.21 -0.74 -24.62
CA GLU A 85 -7.38 0.40 -24.17
C GLU A 85 -5.99 0.45 -24.82
N GLN A 86 -5.53 -0.64 -25.45
CA GLN A 86 -4.24 -0.72 -26.12
C GLN A 86 -4.32 -0.50 -27.63
N LEU A 87 -5.51 -0.28 -28.18
CA LEU A 87 -5.66 0.01 -29.61
C LEU A 87 -4.96 1.33 -29.97
N SER A 88 -4.22 1.30 -31.06
CA SER A 88 -3.66 2.50 -31.68
C SER A 88 -4.75 3.40 -32.27
N ALA A 89 -4.42 4.67 -32.52
CA ALA A 89 -5.34 5.60 -33.15
C ALA A 89 -5.83 5.11 -34.52
N ASP A 90 -4.95 4.45 -35.28
CA ASP A 90 -5.27 3.88 -36.60
C ASP A 90 -6.27 2.72 -36.45
N GLU A 91 -6.02 1.79 -35.52
CA GLU A 91 -6.94 0.67 -35.26
C GLU A 91 -8.31 1.15 -34.77
N VAL A 92 -8.36 2.19 -33.93
CA VAL A 92 -9.63 2.82 -33.50
C VAL A 92 -10.37 3.40 -34.70
N THR A 93 -9.67 4.09 -35.59
CA THR A 93 -10.24 4.69 -36.79
C THR A 93 -10.78 3.62 -37.75
N ASP A 94 -10.06 2.52 -37.93
CA ASP A 94 -10.50 1.39 -38.75
C ASP A 94 -11.75 0.73 -38.18
N PHE A 95 -11.80 0.52 -36.86
CA PHE A 95 -12.98 0.01 -36.18
C PHE A 95 -14.19 0.93 -36.33
N GLU A 96 -13.99 2.25 -36.19
CA GLU A 96 -15.04 3.25 -36.37
C GLU A 96 -15.58 3.23 -37.81
N ALA A 97 -14.69 3.20 -38.80
CA ALA A 97 -15.09 3.12 -40.21
C ALA A 97 -15.91 1.85 -40.51
N TRP A 98 -15.48 0.71 -39.97
CA TRP A 98 -16.19 -0.56 -40.11
C TRP A 98 -17.60 -0.54 -39.47
N LEU A 99 -17.73 0.02 -38.26
CA LEU A 99 -19.01 0.18 -37.58
C LEU A 99 -19.96 1.09 -38.37
N ASN A 100 -19.46 2.22 -38.87
CA ASN A 100 -20.23 3.18 -39.64
C ASN A 100 -20.74 2.58 -40.96
N ALA A 101 -19.89 1.84 -41.67
CA ALA A 101 -20.28 1.15 -42.90
C ALA A 101 -21.35 0.08 -42.63
N THR A 102 -21.17 -0.71 -41.57
CA THR A 102 -22.12 -1.76 -41.17
C THR A 102 -23.48 -1.17 -40.80
N SER A 103 -23.49 -0.12 -39.97
CA SER A 103 -24.71 0.59 -39.57
C SER A 103 -25.46 1.16 -40.78
N SER A 104 -24.72 1.77 -41.72
CA SER A 104 -25.28 2.30 -42.96
C SER A 104 -25.89 1.21 -43.83
N LYS A 105 -25.22 0.05 -43.96
CA LYS A 105 -25.73 -1.11 -44.71
C LYS A 105 -26.98 -1.71 -44.08
N MET A 106 -27.01 -1.83 -42.75
CA MET A 106 -28.19 -2.29 -42.01
C MET A 106 -29.39 -1.34 -42.22
N ARG A 107 -29.15 -0.03 -42.16
CA ARG A 107 -30.18 1.00 -42.40
C ARG A 107 -30.73 0.93 -43.82
N GLN A 108 -29.86 0.76 -44.82
CA GLN A 108 -30.28 0.60 -46.20
C GLN A 108 -31.16 -0.65 -46.38
N HIS A 109 -30.77 -1.77 -45.76
CA HIS A 109 -31.57 -3.01 -45.79
C HIS A 109 -32.93 -2.83 -45.14
N LEU A 110 -32.99 -2.14 -43.99
CA LEU A 110 -34.24 -1.84 -43.30
C LEU A 110 -35.18 -1.02 -44.19
N ASN A 111 -34.66 0.05 -44.81
CA ASN A 111 -35.43 0.89 -45.73
C ASN A 111 -35.92 0.12 -46.97
N GLN A 112 -35.12 -0.83 -47.49
CA GLN A 112 -35.55 -1.67 -48.62
C GLN A 112 -36.69 -2.61 -48.24
N LEU A 113 -36.63 -3.21 -47.04
CA LEU A 113 -37.70 -4.08 -46.53
C LEU A 113 -38.99 -3.30 -46.31
N GLU A 114 -38.90 -2.08 -45.75
CA GLU A 114 -40.05 -1.22 -45.52
C GLU A 114 -40.72 -0.80 -46.83
N ASN A 115 -39.94 -0.33 -47.80
CA ASN A 115 -40.47 0.07 -49.11
C ASN A 115 -41.02 -1.14 -49.91
N GLY A 116 -40.35 -2.29 -49.85
CA GLY A 116 -40.80 -3.52 -50.50
C GLY A 116 -42.12 -4.06 -49.93
N ALA A 117 -42.30 -3.95 -48.60
CA ALA A 117 -43.53 -4.31 -47.93
C ALA A 117 -44.70 -3.38 -48.31
N SER A 118 -44.44 -2.08 -48.49
CA SER A 118 -45.46 -1.11 -48.95
C SER A 118 -45.91 -1.34 -50.40
N THR A 119 -45.04 -1.83 -51.30
CA THR A 119 -45.40 -2.12 -52.70
C THR A 119 -46.21 -3.41 -52.91
N SER A 120 -46.24 -4.32 -51.95
CA SER A 120 -46.99 -5.58 -52.07
C SER A 120 -48.47 -5.48 -51.64
N LEU A 121 -48.90 -4.34 -51.11
CA LEU A 121 -50.26 -4.12 -50.59
C LEU A 121 -51.11 -3.17 -51.45
N GLY A 122 -50.59 -2.72 -52.61
CA GLY A 122 -51.27 -1.82 -53.54
C GLY A 122 -51.92 -2.54 -54.72
#